data_AF-A0A7C4WVI2-F1
#
_entry.id   AF-A0A7C4WVI2-F1
#
_cell.length_a   1.000
_cell.length_b   1.000
_cell.length_c   1.000
_cell.angle_alpha   90.00
_cell.angle_beta   90.00
_cell.angle_gamma   90.00
#
_symmetry.space_group_name_H-M   'P 1'
#
loop_
_entity.id
_entity.type
_entity.pdbx_description
1 polymer ?
#
loop_
_entity_poly.entity_id
_entity_poly.type
_entity_poly.pdbx_seq_one_letter_code
_entity_poly.pdbx_strand_id
1 'polypeptide(L)' 'MTAKTSVPSKTAGKSTSPSTRKPTAEEIATRAYYLYLERGGQHGCDQDDWYRAEQELMHEMNKK' A
#
# COMPACT_ATOMS: atom_id res chain seq x y z
N MET A 1 19.16 -16.42 7.46
CA MET A 1 20.36 -15.69 6.98
C MET A 1 19.90 -14.36 6.40
N THR A 2 20.47 -13.27 6.92
CA THR A 2 20.40 -11.85 6.53
C THR A 2 19.04 -11.16 6.43
N ALA A 3 18.64 -10.55 7.55
CA ALA A 3 17.83 -9.33 7.59
C ALA A 3 18.56 -8.18 6.88
N LYS A 4 17.85 -7.37 6.09
CA LYS A 4 18.35 -6.14 5.48
C LYS A 4 17.23 -5.10 5.31
N THR A 5 17.26 -4.19 6.27
CA THR A 5 16.70 -2.84 6.36
C THR A 5 16.46 -2.09 5.05
N SER A 6 15.28 -1.49 4.90
CA SER A 6 15.09 -0.18 4.26
C SER A 6 13.77 0.43 4.74
N VAL A 7 13.88 1.50 5.55
CA VAL A 7 12.75 2.37 5.90
C VAL A 7 12.73 3.55 4.93
N PRO A 8 11.52 3.98 4.54
CA PRO A 8 11.27 5.41 4.50
C PRO A 8 10.10 5.73 5.43
N SER A 9 10.38 6.58 6.43
CA SER A 9 9.38 7.39 7.10
C SER A 9 8.74 8.34 6.10
N LYS A 10 7.40 8.38 6.01
CA LYS A 10 6.67 9.63 5.77
C LYS A 10 5.17 9.52 6.11
N THR A 11 4.83 10.18 7.21
CA THR A 11 3.65 11.05 7.42
C THR A 11 2.25 10.51 7.13
N ALA A 12 1.47 10.47 8.21
CA ALA A 12 0.01 10.45 8.24
C ALA A 12 -0.63 11.37 7.19
N GLY A 13 -1.65 10.85 6.51
CA GLY A 13 -2.40 11.60 5.51
C GLY A 13 -3.72 10.94 5.13
N LYS A 14 -4.74 11.17 5.96
CA LYS A 14 -6.18 11.30 5.64
C LYS A 14 -6.80 10.43 4.52
N SER A 15 -7.75 9.63 4.98
CA SER A 15 -8.97 9.18 4.30
C SER A 15 -9.44 10.13 3.19
N THR A 16 -9.65 9.61 1.97
CA THR A 16 -10.46 10.30 0.97
C THR A 16 -11.34 9.28 0.25
N SER A 17 -12.63 9.61 0.15
CA SER A 17 -13.73 8.76 -0.27
C SER A 17 -13.61 8.20 -1.71
N PRO A 18 -14.18 7.01 -2.01
CA PRO A 18 -14.11 6.39 -3.33
C PRO A 18 -14.97 7.18 -4.34
N SER A 19 -14.32 8.12 -5.00
CA SER A 19 -14.90 8.97 -6.02
C SER A 19 -14.37 8.55 -7.38
N THR A 20 -14.83 7.41 -7.92
CA THR A 20 -14.74 6.93 -9.34
C THR A 20 -13.41 7.15 -10.11
N ARG A 21 -12.33 7.53 -9.44
CA ARG A 21 -11.02 7.87 -10.00
C ARG A 21 -10.06 6.72 -9.74
N LYS A 22 -9.00 6.64 -10.55
CA LYS A 22 -7.93 5.67 -10.34
C LYS A 22 -7.23 5.97 -9.01
N PRO A 23 -6.80 4.95 -8.24
CA PRO A 23 -6.09 5.16 -6.99
C PRO A 23 -4.80 5.93 -7.24
N THR A 24 -4.51 6.88 -6.36
CA THR A 24 -3.28 7.66 -6.42
C THR A 24 -2.10 6.87 -5.86
N ALA A 25 -0.89 7.23 -6.25
CA ALA A 25 0.32 6.58 -5.75
C ALA A 25 0.44 6.65 -4.22
N GLU A 26 -0.07 7.72 -3.59
CA GLU A 26 -0.08 7.86 -2.13
C GLU A 26 -1.04 6.87 -1.46
N GLU A 27 -2.23 6.67 -2.03
CA GLU A 27 -3.18 5.66 -1.54
C GLU A 27 -2.61 4.25 -1.65
N ILE A 28 -2.01 3.94 -2.81
CA ILE A 28 -1.36 2.65 -3.07
C ILE A 28 -0.21 2.42 -2.09
N ALA A 29 0.67 3.42 -1.89
CA ALA A 29 1.77 3.34 -0.93
C ALA A 29 1.28 3.12 0.51
N THR A 30 0.19 3.79 0.89
CA THR A 30 -0.43 3.61 2.21
C THR A 30 -0.93 2.18 2.39
N ARG A 31 -1.66 1.65 1.41
CA ARG A 31 -2.18 0.28 1.47
C ARG A 31 -1.05 -0.76 1.44
N ALA A 32 -0.02 -0.55 0.62
CA ALA A 32 1.16 -1.41 0.56
C ALA A 32 1.93 -1.44 1.90
N TYR A 33 2.01 -0.30 2.58
CA TYR A 33 2.62 -0.23 3.91
C TYR A 33 1.87 -1.07 4.95
N TYR A 34 0.54 -1.07 4.93
CA TYR A 34 -0.25 -1.95 5.80
C TYR A 34 -0.01 -3.43 5.49
N LEU A 35 0.02 -3.82 4.21
CA LEU A 35 0.34 -5.20 3.81
C LEU A 35 1.73 -5.63 4.29
N TYR A 36 2.72 -4.74 4.20
CA TYR A 36 4.07 -4.97 4.73
C TYR A 36 4.05 -5.20 6.25
N LEU A 37 3.28 -4.42 7.00
CA LEU A 37 3.12 -4.58 8.45
C LEU A 37 2.41 -5.89 8.82
N GLU A 38 1.34 -6.26 8.12
CA GLU A 38 0.60 -7.51 8.34
C GLU A 38 1.48 -8.74 8.12
N ARG A 39 2.44 -8.65 7.19
CA ARG A 39 3.43 -9.70 6.92
C ARG A 39 4.54 -9.79 7.98
N GLY A 40 4.58 -8.86 8.93
CA GLY A 40 5.65 -8.79 9.94
C GLY A 40 6.90 -8.05 9.47
N GLY A 41 6.77 -7.18 8.47
CA GLY A 41 7.85 -6.29 8.05
C GLY A 41 8.96 -6.97 7.26
N GLN A 42 8.62 -7.99 6.47
CA GLN A 42 9.59 -8.71 5.64
C GLN A 42 9.89 -7.95 4.36
N HIS A 43 11.17 -7.60 4.18
CA HIS A 43 11.70 -6.83 3.05
C HIS A 43 11.73 -7.68 1.76
N GLY A 44 11.68 -7.03 0.59
CA GLY A 44 11.74 -7.69 -0.73
C GLY A 44 10.39 -8.09 -1.32
N CYS A 45 9.29 -7.68 -0.67
CA CYS A 45 7.94 -7.78 -1.24
C CYS A 45 7.27 -6.41 -1.41
N ASP A 46 8.02 -5.33 -1.25
CA ASP A 46 7.54 -3.96 -1.44
C ASP A 46 6.86 -3.74 -2.81
N GLN A 47 7.46 -4.24 -3.90
CA GLN A 47 6.83 -4.20 -5.22
C GLN A 47 5.54 -5.04 -5.28
N ASP A 48 5.53 -6.22 -4.68
CA ASP A 48 4.36 -7.11 -4.66
C ASP A 48 3.21 -6.50 -3.84
N ASP A 49 3.53 -5.96 -2.67
CA ASP A 49 2.62 -5.24 -1.79
C ASP A 49 2.07 -3.98 -2.49
N TRP A 50 2.88 -3.30 -3.31
CA TRP A 50 2.42 -2.19 -4.14
C TRP A 50 1.40 -2.64 -5.20
N TYR A 51 1.70 -3.70 -5.97
CA TYR A 51 0.77 -4.20 -6.99
C TYR A 51 -0.52 -4.72 -6.38
N ARG A 52 -0.43 -5.41 -5.23
CA ARG A 52 -1.59 -5.89 -4.47
C ARG A 52 -2.44 -4.72 -3.96
N ALA A 53 -1.80 -3.71 -3.37
CA ALA A 53 -2.46 -2.50 -2.91
C ALA A 53 -3.20 -1.76 -4.03
N GLU A 54 -2.58 -1.62 -5.21
CA GLU A 54 -3.22 -1.02 -6.37
C GLU A 54 -4.49 -1.78 -6.76
N GLN A 55 -4.41 -3.11 -6.88
CA GLN A 55 -5.57 -3.93 -7.25
C GLN A 55 -6.68 -3.90 -6.20
N GLU A 56 -6.35 -3.94 -4.90
CA GLU A 56 -7.33 -3.83 -3.83
C GLU A 56 -8.07 -2.49 -3.88
N LEU A 57 -7.34 -1.37 -4.05
CA LEU A 57 -7.94 -0.04 -4.15
C LEU A 57 -8.79 0.11 -5.41
N MET A 58 -8.33 -0.42 -6.54
CA MET A 58 -9.14 -0.46 -7.78
C MET A 58 -10.43 -1.26 -7.60
N HIS A 59 -10.35 -2.40 -6.90
CA HIS A 59 -11.53 -3.24 -6.63
C HIS A 59 -12.50 -2.53 -5.68
N GLU A 60 -12.01 -1.93 -4.60
CA GLU A 60 -12.82 -1.20 -3.63
C GLU A 60 -13.54 0.00 -4.27
N MET A 61 -12.85 0.74 -5.14
CA MET A 61 -13.44 1.87 -5.88
C MET A 61 -14.47 1.45 -6.94
N ASN A 62 -14.30 0.25 -7.53
CA ASN A 62 -15.23 -0.30 -8.52
C ASN A 62 -16.46 -1.00 -7.88
N LYS A 63 -16.41 -1.34 -6.59
CA LYS A 63 -17.49 -2.03 -5.87
C LYS A 63 -18.62 -1.08 -5.40
N LYS A 64 -18.86 0.00 -6.15
CA LYS A 64 -19.85 1.02 -5.81
C LYS A 64 -21.26 0.65 -6.25
#